data_AF-A0A2K1Q1J8-F1
#
_entry.id   AF-A0A2K1Q1J8-F1
#
_cell.length_a   1.000
_cell.length_b   1.000
_cell.length_c   1.000
_cell.angle_alpha   90.00
_cell.angle_beta   90.00
_cell.angle_gamma   90.00
#
_symmetry.space_group_name_H-M   'P 1'
#
loop_
_entity.id
_entity.type
_entity.pdbx_description
1 polymer ?
#
loop_
_entity_poly.entity_id
_entity_poly.type
_entity_poly.pdbx_seq_one_letter_code
_entity_poly.pdbx_strand_id
1 'polypeptide(L)'
;MRWLRFGAALAACLPALAWAQSADPHRWQLNMGKGVTPMAHNAYNTHMWGLWTCVVIGIIVFGAMFYAIFTFRKSKGAVAAKFSHNTKAEIIWTVIPVLILTGLTIPTIRNLIYVYDTSDSALTVRVTGYQWMWKYDYLGQNVEITSRLSKESNDIRQSGKDARDFNDPNYLLAVDHPIVLPVHTKIRFVVTADDVIHSWWVPAFGLKQDAIPGIVNEAWVNIEEPGVYRGQCAELCGKDHGFMPIVVKAVSMDEYKAWLAEQKAAKATPAG
;
A
#
# COMPACT_ATOMS: atom_id res chain seq x y z
N MET A 1 -2.29 -55.00 30.30
CA MET A 1 -1.93 -53.65 30.82
C MET A 1 -0.55 -53.30 30.28
N ARG A 2 -0.35 -52.07 29.74
CA ARG A 2 0.86 -51.50 29.09
C ARG A 2 1.14 -52.03 27.66
N TRP A 3 0.77 -51.36 26.56
CA TRP A 3 1.17 -50.06 25.99
C TRP A 3 2.68 -49.92 25.71
N LEU A 4 3.04 -49.91 24.42
CA LEU A 4 4.18 -49.19 23.76
C LEU A 4 4.15 -49.57 22.26
N ARG A 5 3.37 -48.90 21.39
CA ARG A 5 3.69 -47.66 20.65
C ARG A 5 5.04 -47.71 19.90
N PHE A 6 5.02 -48.26 18.69
CA PHE A 6 5.94 -47.89 17.61
C PHE A 6 5.13 -47.22 16.49
N GLY A 7 4.96 -45.90 16.60
CA GLY A 7 4.58 -45.05 15.47
C GLY A 7 5.87 -44.55 14.83
N ALA A 8 6.24 -45.10 13.68
CA ALA A 8 7.34 -44.58 12.89
C ALA A 8 6.96 -43.20 12.33
N ALA A 9 7.72 -42.20 12.75
CA ALA A 9 7.62 -40.83 12.29
C ALA A 9 8.03 -40.73 10.81
N LEU A 10 7.04 -40.62 9.92
CA LEU A 10 7.20 -39.96 8.64
C LEU A 10 6.90 -38.49 8.86
N ALA A 11 7.91 -37.76 9.32
CA ALA A 11 7.93 -36.30 9.23
C ALA A 11 8.09 -35.95 7.74
N ALA A 12 6.97 -35.89 7.04
CA ALA A 12 6.92 -35.31 5.70
C ALA A 12 7.31 -33.84 5.83
N CYS A 13 8.46 -33.48 5.28
CA CYS A 13 8.80 -32.11 4.92
C CYS A 13 7.74 -31.62 3.93
N LEU A 14 6.65 -31.06 4.45
CA LEU A 14 5.79 -30.19 3.66
C LEU A 14 6.60 -28.92 3.42
N PRO A 15 6.91 -28.55 2.17
CA PRO A 15 7.33 -27.18 1.92
C PRO A 15 6.20 -26.32 2.47
N ALA A 16 6.56 -25.35 3.32
CA ALA A 16 5.66 -24.29 3.69
C ALA A 16 5.21 -23.65 2.37
N LEU A 17 4.05 -24.09 1.86
CA LEU A 17 3.23 -23.32 0.97
C LEU A 17 2.92 -22.08 1.80
N ALA A 18 3.79 -21.08 1.72
CA ALA A 18 3.50 -19.74 2.16
C ALA A 18 2.17 -19.44 1.47
N TRP A 19 1.09 -19.43 2.24
CA TRP A 19 -0.14 -18.82 1.81
C TRP A 19 0.26 -17.38 1.59
N ALA A 20 0.62 -17.04 0.36
CA ALA A 20 0.83 -15.67 -0.03
C ALA A 20 -0.50 -15.01 0.30
N GLN A 21 -0.57 -14.30 1.42
CA GLN A 21 -1.63 -13.34 1.67
C GLN A 21 -1.48 -12.34 0.53
N SER A 22 -2.20 -12.61 -0.56
CA SER A 22 -2.35 -11.68 -1.65
C SER A 22 -2.98 -10.45 -1.02
N ALA A 23 -2.16 -9.42 -0.86
CA ALA A 23 -2.61 -8.10 -0.46
C ALA A 23 -3.33 -7.39 -1.62
N ASP A 24 -3.60 -8.12 -2.72
CA ASP A 24 -4.27 -7.60 -3.90
C ASP A 24 -5.76 -7.41 -3.60
N PRO A 25 -6.37 -6.37 -4.18
CA PRO A 25 -7.77 -6.09 -3.94
C PRO A 25 -8.65 -7.23 -4.47
N HIS A 26 -9.66 -7.62 -3.70
CA HIS A 26 -10.68 -8.56 -4.14
C HIS A 26 -11.95 -7.85 -4.59
N ARG A 27 -12.72 -8.50 -5.47
CA ARG A 27 -13.99 -7.96 -5.96
C ARG A 27 -14.92 -7.70 -4.76
N TRP A 28 -15.56 -6.52 -4.75
CA TRP A 28 -16.42 -6.04 -3.67
C TRP A 28 -15.73 -5.74 -2.34
N GLN A 29 -14.40 -5.64 -2.34
CA GLN A 29 -13.68 -5.10 -1.20
C GLN A 29 -14.07 -3.63 -0.99
N LEU A 30 -14.65 -3.31 0.17
CA LEU A 30 -15.13 -1.96 0.49
C LEU A 30 -14.12 -1.13 1.31
N ASN A 31 -13.15 -1.77 1.94
CA ASN A 31 -12.15 -1.12 2.78
C ASN A 31 -10.74 -1.51 2.32
N MET A 32 -9.75 -0.68 2.62
CA MET A 32 -8.36 -1.04 2.38
C MET A 32 -7.92 -2.21 3.26
N GLY A 33 -6.88 -2.93 2.81
CA GLY A 33 -6.20 -3.92 3.64
C GLY A 33 -5.44 -3.25 4.79
N LYS A 34 -5.14 -4.02 5.84
CA LYS A 34 -4.30 -3.55 6.96
C LYS A 34 -2.83 -3.33 6.56
N GLY A 35 -2.41 -4.01 5.50
CA GLY A 35 -1.02 -4.05 5.05
C GLY A 35 -0.15 -4.98 5.89
N VAL A 36 1.16 -4.91 5.68
CA VAL A 36 2.18 -5.82 6.22
C VAL A 36 3.40 -5.09 6.78
N THR A 37 3.23 -3.80 7.09
CA THR A 37 4.27 -2.94 7.65
C THR A 37 3.69 -2.15 8.83
N PRO A 38 4.53 -1.73 9.79
CA PRO A 38 4.08 -0.84 10.86
C PRO A 38 3.44 0.46 10.33
N MET A 39 3.96 0.98 9.21
CA MET A 39 3.42 2.17 8.55
C MET A 39 2.00 1.92 8.00
N ALA A 40 1.77 0.80 7.34
CA ALA A 40 0.45 0.43 6.84
C ALA A 40 -0.56 0.25 7.98
N HIS A 41 -0.15 -0.41 9.07
CA HIS A 41 -0.97 -0.55 10.28
C HIS A 41 -1.35 0.80 10.88
N ASN A 42 -0.39 1.73 10.99
CA ASN A 42 -0.64 3.07 11.50
C ASN A 42 -1.58 3.88 10.59
N ALA A 43 -1.38 3.79 9.27
CA ALA A 43 -2.26 4.42 8.29
C ALA A 43 -3.69 3.85 8.37
N TYR A 44 -3.83 2.52 8.44
CA TYR A 44 -5.11 1.85 8.61
C TYR A 44 -5.83 2.30 9.88
N ASN A 45 -5.16 2.27 11.03
CA ASN A 45 -5.76 2.64 12.32
C ASN A 45 -6.17 4.11 12.35
N THR A 46 -5.32 5.01 11.84
CA THR A 46 -5.61 6.45 11.76
C THR A 46 -6.81 6.71 10.85
N HIS A 47 -6.87 6.05 9.69
CA HIS A 47 -8.01 6.12 8.79
C HIS A 47 -9.29 5.62 9.45
N MET A 48 -9.27 4.43 10.07
CA MET A 48 -10.46 3.85 10.68
C MET A 48 -11.00 4.73 11.81
N TRP A 49 -10.13 5.35 12.58
CA TRP A 49 -10.53 6.28 13.62
C TRP A 49 -11.15 7.57 13.05
N GLY A 50 -10.57 8.15 12.01
CA GLY A 50 -11.16 9.25 11.26
C GLY A 50 -12.52 8.89 10.65
N LEU A 51 -12.62 7.72 10.02
CA LEU A 51 -13.85 7.20 9.43
C LEU A 51 -14.96 7.08 10.47
N TRP A 52 -14.70 6.45 11.61
CA TRP A 52 -15.72 6.32 12.68
C TRP A 52 -16.12 7.68 13.28
N THR A 53 -15.18 8.62 13.37
CA THR A 53 -15.49 10.01 13.77
C THR A 53 -16.47 10.66 12.79
N CYS A 54 -16.21 10.53 11.48
CA CYS A 54 -17.11 11.01 10.43
C CYS A 54 -18.47 10.31 10.46
N VAL A 55 -18.53 9.00 10.71
CA VAL A 55 -19.79 8.25 10.82
C VAL A 55 -20.63 8.77 11.98
N VAL A 56 -20.04 9.00 13.16
CA VAL A 56 -20.76 9.53 14.32
C VAL A 56 -21.30 10.93 14.04
N ILE A 57 -20.48 11.82 13.47
CA ILE A 57 -20.90 13.16 13.06
C ILE A 57 -22.04 13.06 12.03
N GLY A 58 -21.90 12.18 11.04
CA GLY A 58 -22.92 11.91 10.04
C GLY A 58 -24.25 11.50 10.66
N ILE A 59 -24.26 10.55 11.59
CA ILE A 59 -25.47 10.13 12.31
C ILE A 59 -26.12 11.31 13.04
N ILE A 60 -25.33 12.16 13.70
CA ILE A 60 -25.84 13.33 14.41
C ILE A 60 -26.47 14.34 13.43
N VAL A 61 -25.77 14.68 12.34
CA VAL A 61 -26.22 15.66 11.34
C VAL A 61 -27.44 15.15 10.60
N PHE A 62 -27.38 13.94 10.04
CA PHE A 62 -28.51 13.33 9.34
C PHE A 62 -29.69 13.11 10.29
N GLY A 63 -29.44 12.68 11.54
CA GLY A 63 -30.48 12.55 12.56
C GLY A 63 -31.19 13.86 12.85
N ALA A 64 -30.44 14.95 13.07
CA ALA A 64 -31.01 16.28 13.27
C ALA A 64 -31.79 16.78 12.04
N MET A 65 -31.26 16.53 10.85
CA MET A 65 -31.92 16.88 9.59
C MET A 65 -33.24 16.11 9.40
N PHE A 66 -33.24 14.79 9.59
CA PHE A 66 -34.45 13.96 9.51
C PHE A 66 -35.47 14.39 10.56
N TYR A 67 -35.02 14.62 11.80
CA TYR A 67 -35.88 15.15 12.87
C TYR A 67 -36.54 16.47 12.44
N ALA A 68 -35.77 17.40 11.88
CA ALA A 68 -36.28 18.69 11.43
C ALA A 68 -37.30 18.54 10.30
N ILE A 69 -37.00 17.70 9.30
CA ILE A 69 -37.89 17.43 8.16
C ILE A 69 -39.21 16.82 8.63
N PHE A 70 -39.18 15.82 9.51
CA PHE A 70 -40.40 15.11 9.92
C PHE A 70 -41.25 15.88 10.93
N THR A 71 -40.63 16.75 11.73
CA THR A 71 -41.27 17.50 12.81
C THR A 71 -41.75 18.86 12.34
N PHE A 72 -40.90 19.64 11.65
CA PHE A 72 -41.19 21.03 11.27
C PHE A 72 -41.72 21.21 9.85
N ARG A 73 -42.17 20.13 9.20
CA ARG A 73 -42.81 20.23 7.87
C ARG A 73 -44.14 20.97 7.92
N LYS A 74 -44.40 21.76 6.88
CA LYS A 74 -45.63 22.53 6.69
C LYS A 74 -46.91 21.69 6.78
N SER A 75 -46.89 20.43 6.32
CA SER A 75 -48.06 19.55 6.37
C SER A 75 -48.54 19.21 7.78
N LYS A 76 -47.69 19.38 8.80
CA LYS A 76 -48.07 19.24 10.22
C LYS A 76 -48.55 20.56 10.85
N GLY A 77 -48.69 21.63 10.06
CA GLY A 77 -49.06 22.96 10.57
C GLY A 77 -47.91 23.66 11.32
N ALA A 78 -46.66 23.27 11.09
CA ALA A 78 -45.51 23.92 11.74
C ALA A 78 -45.41 25.40 11.33
N VAL A 79 -45.28 26.28 12.32
CA VAL A 79 -45.08 27.73 12.14
C VAL A 79 -43.61 28.05 12.39
N ALA A 80 -43.00 28.86 11.52
CA ALA A 80 -41.59 29.22 11.62
C ALA A 80 -41.31 30.06 12.88
N ALA A 81 -40.26 29.69 13.62
CA ALA A 81 -39.75 30.49 14.72
C ALA A 81 -39.06 31.77 14.20
N LYS A 82 -38.96 32.81 15.04
CA LYS A 82 -38.41 34.13 14.67
C LYS A 82 -37.00 34.42 15.21
N PHE A 83 -36.38 33.48 15.91
CA PHE A 83 -35.00 33.67 16.39
C PHE A 83 -34.02 33.60 15.22
N SER A 84 -32.92 34.35 15.31
CA SER A 84 -31.87 34.37 14.27
C SER A 84 -30.51 33.90 14.74
N HIS A 85 -30.24 33.85 16.04
CA HIS A 85 -28.94 33.48 16.61
C HIS A 85 -29.09 32.89 18.01
N ASN A 86 -28.07 32.15 18.44
CA ASN A 86 -27.95 31.65 19.80
C ASN A 86 -26.47 31.47 20.12
N THR A 87 -25.90 32.46 20.82
CA THR A 87 -24.46 32.48 21.16
C THR A 87 -24.00 31.24 21.91
N LYS A 88 -24.85 30.64 22.76
CA LYS A 88 -24.49 29.41 23.48
C LYS A 88 -24.37 28.22 22.52
N ALA A 89 -25.32 28.06 21.60
CA ALA A 89 -25.25 27.02 20.58
C ALA A 89 -24.05 27.23 19.64
N GLU A 90 -23.78 28.48 19.28
CA GLU A 90 -22.63 28.87 18.47
C GLU A 90 -21.30 28.49 19.10
N ILE A 91 -21.11 28.80 20.39
CA ILE A 91 -19.90 28.40 21.11
C ILE A 91 -19.77 26.87 21.14
N ILE A 92 -20.85 26.13 21.40
CA ILE A 92 -20.82 24.67 21.48
C ILE A 92 -20.38 24.05 20.14
N TRP A 93 -21.02 24.44 19.03
CA TRP A 93 -20.69 23.89 17.72
C TRP A 93 -19.37 24.40 17.15
N THR A 94 -18.74 25.41 17.74
CA THR A 94 -17.39 25.86 17.36
C THR A 94 -16.34 25.12 18.19
N VAL A 95 -16.52 25.01 19.50
CA VAL A 95 -15.57 24.36 20.41
C VAL A 95 -15.50 22.85 20.15
N ILE A 96 -16.64 22.18 19.94
CA ILE A 96 -16.65 20.71 19.73
C ILE A 96 -15.81 20.30 18.50
N PRO A 97 -15.98 20.88 17.29
CA PRO A 97 -15.13 20.56 16.16
C PRO A 97 -13.64 20.83 16.40
N VAL A 98 -13.31 21.93 17.09
CA VAL A 98 -11.91 22.23 17.44
C VAL A 98 -11.31 21.12 18.31
N LEU A 99 -12.05 20.64 19.31
CA LEU A 99 -11.60 19.53 20.16
C LEU A 99 -11.48 18.22 19.37
N ILE A 100 -12.44 17.91 18.51
CA ILE A 100 -12.39 16.71 17.65
C ILE A 100 -11.14 16.74 16.76
N LEU A 101 -10.91 17.86 16.05
CA LEU A 101 -9.75 18.00 15.17
C LEU A 101 -8.43 17.94 15.95
N THR A 102 -8.35 18.60 17.11
CA THR A 102 -7.17 18.55 17.98
C THR A 102 -6.87 17.11 18.40
N GLY A 103 -7.91 16.36 18.79
CA GLY A 103 -7.81 14.94 19.07
C GLY A 103 -7.20 14.20 17.89
N LEU A 104 -7.77 14.37 16.68
CA LEU A 104 -7.31 13.72 15.45
C LEU A 104 -5.85 14.06 15.09
N THR A 105 -5.47 15.32 15.20
CA THR A 105 -4.18 15.83 14.71
C THR A 105 -2.96 15.32 15.50
N ILE A 106 -3.05 15.23 16.82
CA ILE A 106 -1.90 14.87 17.67
C ILE A 106 -1.29 13.50 17.32
N PRO A 107 -2.04 12.38 17.28
CA PRO A 107 -1.49 11.08 16.89
C PRO A 107 -1.05 11.06 15.42
N THR A 108 -1.75 11.77 14.53
CA THR A 108 -1.35 11.88 13.12
C THR A 108 0.03 12.52 12.97
N ILE A 109 0.33 13.60 13.69
CA ILE A 109 1.66 14.24 13.64
C ILE A 109 2.75 13.28 14.14
N ARG A 110 2.49 12.52 15.21
CA ARG A 110 3.45 11.50 15.71
C ARG A 110 3.73 10.42 14.66
N ASN A 111 2.69 9.93 14.00
CA ASN A 111 2.82 8.96 12.91
C ASN A 111 3.58 9.57 11.71
N LEU A 112 3.33 10.84 11.39
CA LEU A 112 4.01 11.53 10.30
C LEU A 112 5.53 11.59 10.53
N ILE A 113 5.96 11.95 11.75
CA ILE A 113 7.38 11.99 12.12
C ILE A 113 8.03 10.62 11.95
N TYR A 114 7.36 9.54 12.37
CA TYR A 114 7.83 8.18 12.19
C TYR A 114 8.01 7.79 10.71
N VAL A 115 7.08 8.20 9.85
CA VAL A 115 7.14 7.90 8.41
C VAL A 115 8.33 8.59 7.74
N TYR A 116 8.67 9.83 8.15
CA TYR A 116 9.80 10.57 7.56
C TYR A 116 11.17 10.18 8.11
N ASP A 117 11.24 9.36 9.15
CA ASP A 117 12.52 8.91 9.71
C ASP A 117 13.14 7.76 8.89
N THR A 118 14.02 8.12 7.95
CA THR A 118 14.74 7.18 7.08
C THR A 118 16.10 6.73 7.64
N SER A 119 16.48 7.17 8.84
CA SER A 119 17.80 6.86 9.42
C SER A 119 17.96 5.36 9.68
N ASP A 120 19.21 4.90 9.89
CA ASP A 120 19.53 3.55 10.37
C ASP A 120 18.96 2.41 9.52
N SER A 121 18.81 2.63 8.22
CA SER A 121 18.33 1.65 7.26
C SER A 121 19.43 0.67 6.86
N ALA A 122 19.17 -0.63 6.94
CA ALA A 122 20.14 -1.70 6.68
C ALA A 122 20.35 -1.96 5.18
N LEU A 123 19.37 -1.61 4.35
CA LEU A 123 19.43 -1.73 2.89
C LEU A 123 18.94 -0.42 2.27
N THR A 124 19.60 0.04 1.20
CA THR A 124 19.09 1.13 0.36
C THR A 124 18.89 0.64 -1.07
N VAL A 125 17.70 0.84 -1.61
CA VAL A 125 17.35 0.56 -3.00
C VAL A 125 16.99 1.87 -3.69
N ARG A 126 17.69 2.21 -4.78
CA ARG A 126 17.26 3.31 -5.64
C ARG A 126 16.15 2.81 -6.55
N VAL A 127 15.07 3.59 -6.63
CA VAL A 127 13.95 3.36 -7.53
C VAL A 127 13.95 4.48 -8.55
N THR A 128 14.05 4.14 -9.84
CA THR A 128 14.00 5.11 -10.92
C THR A 128 12.81 4.80 -11.84
N GLY A 129 11.90 5.75 -11.98
CA GLY A 129 10.77 5.67 -12.92
C GLY A 129 11.17 6.03 -14.35
N TYR A 130 10.67 5.26 -15.31
CA TYR A 130 10.79 5.47 -16.74
C TYR A 130 9.44 5.21 -17.42
N GLN A 131 9.18 5.79 -18.60
CA GLN A 131 8.05 5.47 -19.45
C GLN A 131 8.30 4.13 -20.18
N TRP A 132 7.66 3.01 -19.86
CA TRP A 132 6.79 2.72 -18.71
C TRP A 132 7.30 1.45 -18.02
N MET A 133 8.28 1.63 -17.14
CA MET A 133 8.98 0.59 -16.39
C MET A 133 9.68 1.18 -15.17
N TRP A 134 10.17 0.31 -14.29
CA TRP A 134 10.91 0.70 -13.09
C TRP A 134 12.30 0.09 -13.11
N LYS A 135 13.32 0.90 -12.83
CA LYS A 135 14.67 0.41 -12.55
C LYS A 135 14.93 0.45 -11.04
N TYR A 136 15.57 -0.60 -10.55
CA TYR A 136 15.95 -0.77 -9.15
C TYR A 136 17.45 -1.01 -9.03
N ASP A 137 18.15 -0.13 -8.31
CA ASP A 137 19.58 -0.31 -8.02
C ASP A 137 19.77 -0.61 -6.53
N TYR A 138 20.30 -1.79 -6.21
CA TYR A 138 20.65 -2.17 -4.84
C TYR A 138 22.00 -1.55 -4.48
N LEU A 139 21.96 -0.40 -3.81
CA LEU A 139 23.15 0.41 -3.56
C LEU A 139 24.16 -0.35 -2.68
N GLY A 140 25.42 -0.31 -3.07
CA GLY A 140 26.50 -1.08 -2.42
C GLY A 140 26.50 -2.57 -2.73
N GLN A 141 25.52 -3.09 -3.47
CA GLN A 141 25.46 -4.52 -3.84
C GLN A 141 25.79 -4.80 -5.31
N ASN A 142 25.94 -3.76 -6.15
CA ASN A 142 26.19 -3.90 -7.60
C ASN A 142 25.14 -4.77 -8.32
N VAL A 143 23.90 -4.77 -7.84
CA VAL A 143 22.76 -5.47 -8.46
C VAL A 143 21.78 -4.42 -8.96
N GLU A 144 21.37 -4.58 -10.21
CA GLU A 144 20.44 -3.69 -10.90
C GLU A 144 19.36 -4.54 -11.57
N ILE A 145 18.10 -4.12 -11.44
CA ILE A 145 16.95 -4.83 -11.99
C ILE A 145 16.10 -3.84 -12.75
N THR A 146 15.80 -4.14 -14.02
CA THR A 146 14.79 -3.42 -14.78
C THR A 146 13.54 -4.27 -14.85
N SER A 147 12.43 -3.72 -14.38
CA SER A 147 11.14 -4.39 -14.23
C SER A 147 10.08 -3.69 -15.05
N ARG A 148 9.41 -4.44 -15.91
CA ARG A 148 8.34 -3.97 -16.79
C ARG A 148 7.16 -4.93 -16.70
N LEU A 149 6.01 -4.51 -17.24
CA LEU A 149 4.84 -5.37 -17.36
C LEU A 149 5.22 -6.73 -17.97
N SER A 150 4.68 -7.81 -17.39
CA SER A 150 4.95 -9.16 -17.90
C SER A 150 4.54 -9.28 -19.36
N LYS A 151 5.26 -10.12 -20.11
CA LYS A 151 5.00 -10.31 -21.54
C LYS A 151 3.57 -10.80 -21.75
N GLU A 152 3.10 -11.71 -20.90
CA GLU A 152 1.76 -12.29 -20.96
C GLU A 152 0.69 -11.21 -20.82
N SER A 153 0.79 -10.35 -19.80
CA SER A 153 -0.14 -9.23 -19.62
C SER A 153 -0.06 -8.23 -20.78
N ASN A 154 1.14 -7.97 -21.29
CA ASN A 154 1.32 -7.06 -22.42
C ASN A 154 0.76 -7.62 -23.74
N ASP A 155 0.86 -8.93 -23.97
CA ASP A 155 0.29 -9.60 -25.14
C ASP A 155 -1.25 -9.59 -25.05
N ILE A 156 -1.81 -9.90 -23.87
CA ILE A 156 -3.27 -9.89 -23.62
C ILE A 156 -3.84 -8.50 -23.92
N ARG A 157 -3.25 -7.44 -23.36
CA ARG A 157 -3.77 -6.07 -23.55
C ARG A 157 -3.71 -5.59 -25.00
N GLN A 158 -2.77 -6.10 -25.80
CA GLN A 158 -2.59 -5.73 -27.21
C GLN A 158 -3.33 -6.66 -28.18
N SER A 159 -3.91 -7.76 -27.70
CA SER A 159 -4.55 -8.78 -28.53
C SER A 159 -5.85 -8.36 -29.22
N GLY A 160 -6.48 -7.27 -28.74
CA GLY A 160 -7.82 -6.87 -29.16
C GLY A 160 -8.95 -7.79 -28.66
N LYS A 161 -8.64 -8.78 -27.82
CA LYS A 161 -9.61 -9.69 -27.19
C LYS A 161 -10.00 -9.19 -25.80
N ASP A 162 -11.10 -9.74 -25.27
CA ASP A 162 -11.49 -9.48 -23.90
C ASP A 162 -10.48 -10.12 -22.93
N ALA A 163 -9.90 -9.33 -22.02
CA ALA A 163 -8.93 -9.82 -21.05
C ALA A 163 -9.52 -10.90 -20.13
N ARG A 164 -10.85 -10.93 -19.95
CA ARG A 164 -11.55 -11.93 -19.13
C ARG A 164 -11.43 -13.35 -19.71
N ASP A 165 -11.20 -13.48 -21.01
CA ASP A 165 -11.08 -14.78 -21.67
C ASP A 165 -9.79 -15.52 -21.29
N PHE A 166 -8.79 -14.80 -20.78
CA PHE A 166 -7.47 -15.37 -20.43
C PHE A 166 -7.40 -15.88 -18.99
N ASN A 167 -8.37 -15.51 -18.13
CA ASN A 167 -8.44 -15.92 -16.72
C ASN A 167 -7.12 -15.74 -15.94
N ASP A 168 -6.35 -14.68 -16.23
CA ASP A 168 -5.13 -14.35 -15.50
C ASP A 168 -5.47 -13.53 -14.24
N PRO A 169 -5.28 -14.09 -13.02
CA PRO A 169 -5.59 -13.38 -11.78
C PRO A 169 -4.69 -12.17 -11.52
N ASN A 170 -3.54 -12.07 -12.20
CA ASN A 170 -2.57 -10.99 -12.04
C ASN A 170 -2.44 -10.13 -13.31
N TYR A 171 -3.45 -10.16 -14.18
CA TYR A 171 -3.47 -9.34 -15.39
C TYR A 171 -3.21 -7.86 -15.05
N LEU A 172 -2.23 -7.25 -15.71
CA LEU A 172 -1.72 -5.89 -15.48
C LEU A 172 -0.99 -5.64 -14.14
N LEU A 173 -0.82 -6.68 -13.33
CA LEU A 173 -0.18 -6.60 -12.01
C LEU A 173 1.11 -7.45 -11.94
N ALA A 174 1.38 -8.28 -12.94
CA ALA A 174 2.60 -9.07 -13.06
C ALA A 174 3.73 -8.30 -13.78
N VAL A 175 4.97 -8.57 -13.40
CA VAL A 175 6.18 -8.03 -14.05
C VAL A 175 7.08 -9.17 -14.53
N ASP A 176 8.01 -8.86 -15.44
CA ASP A 176 9.04 -9.81 -15.87
C ASP A 176 10.08 -10.08 -14.77
N HIS A 177 10.56 -9.04 -14.10
CA HIS A 177 11.57 -9.13 -13.05
C HIS A 177 11.07 -8.51 -11.74
N PRO A 178 10.52 -9.31 -10.81
CA PRO A 178 10.13 -8.81 -9.49
C PRO A 178 11.37 -8.51 -8.66
N ILE A 179 11.33 -7.45 -7.84
CA ILE A 179 12.41 -7.18 -6.88
C ILE A 179 12.27 -8.06 -5.65
N VAL A 180 13.38 -8.38 -5.00
CA VAL A 180 13.42 -9.22 -3.80
C VAL A 180 13.94 -8.40 -2.63
N LEU A 181 13.23 -8.45 -1.50
CA LEU A 181 13.55 -7.71 -0.28
C LEU A 181 13.49 -8.64 0.94
N PRO A 182 14.36 -8.47 1.95
CA PRO A 182 14.27 -9.25 3.18
C PRO A 182 13.16 -8.72 4.09
N VAL A 183 12.46 -9.62 4.76
CA VAL A 183 11.55 -9.27 5.88
C VAL A 183 12.33 -8.81 7.12
N HIS A 184 11.63 -8.17 8.06
CA HIS A 184 12.16 -7.70 9.35
C HIS A 184 13.41 -6.82 9.24
N THR A 185 13.51 -6.07 8.15
CA THR A 185 14.66 -5.24 7.80
C THR A 185 14.17 -3.86 7.41
N LYS A 186 14.74 -2.80 8.01
CA LYS A 186 14.47 -1.42 7.59
C LYS A 186 15.15 -1.17 6.24
N ILE A 187 14.35 -1.01 5.20
CA ILE A 187 14.79 -0.82 3.82
C ILE A 187 14.43 0.61 3.41
N ARG A 188 15.44 1.40 3.06
CA ARG A 188 15.27 2.75 2.51
C ARG A 188 15.14 2.67 0.99
N PHE A 189 14.17 3.38 0.46
CA PHE A 189 14.05 3.68 -0.96
C PHE A 189 14.49 5.11 -1.22
N VAL A 190 15.31 5.29 -2.24
CA VAL A 190 15.62 6.61 -2.81
C VAL A 190 14.98 6.69 -4.18
N VAL A 191 13.90 7.46 -4.29
CA VAL A 191 12.94 7.42 -5.39
C VAL A 191 13.11 8.65 -6.27
N THR A 192 13.31 8.43 -7.57
CA THR A 192 13.48 9.48 -8.59
C THR A 192 12.98 9.00 -9.95
N ALA A 193 13.05 9.83 -10.98
CA ALA A 193 12.71 9.46 -12.36
C ALA A 193 13.71 10.09 -13.35
N ASP A 194 13.76 9.54 -14.57
CA ASP A 194 14.67 10.03 -15.62
C ASP A 194 13.94 10.74 -16.77
N ASP A 195 12.60 10.69 -16.80
CA ASP A 195 11.79 11.30 -17.86
C ASP A 195 10.68 12.23 -17.32
N VAL A 196 9.56 11.69 -16.88
CA VAL A 196 8.39 12.40 -16.35
C VAL A 196 8.15 12.02 -14.90
N ILE A 197 7.16 12.64 -14.26
CA ILE A 197 6.78 12.25 -12.90
C ILE A 197 6.08 10.89 -12.93
N HIS A 198 6.49 10.00 -12.03
CA HIS A 198 5.81 8.76 -11.70
C HIS A 198 5.53 8.73 -10.18
N SER A 199 4.89 7.69 -9.69
CA SER A 199 4.78 7.49 -8.23
C SER A 199 4.84 6.02 -7.88
N TRP A 200 5.80 5.66 -7.03
CA TRP A 200 6.02 4.29 -6.61
C TRP A 200 5.11 3.98 -5.43
N TRP A 201 4.10 3.15 -5.65
CA TRP A 201 3.07 2.84 -4.66
C TRP A 201 2.86 1.35 -4.50
N VAL A 202 3.08 0.85 -3.29
CA VAL A 202 2.76 -0.52 -2.89
C VAL A 202 1.75 -0.46 -1.74
N PRO A 203 0.44 -0.68 -2.01
CA PRO A 203 -0.63 -0.50 -1.01
C PRO A 203 -0.41 -1.31 0.27
N ALA A 204 0.05 -2.56 0.14
CA ALA A 204 0.34 -3.44 1.27
C ALA A 204 1.39 -2.86 2.24
N PHE A 205 2.27 -1.98 1.74
CA PHE A 205 3.30 -1.34 2.54
C PHE A 205 2.84 -0.03 3.18
N GLY A 206 1.66 0.47 2.80
CA GLY A 206 1.23 1.83 3.17
C GLY A 206 2.16 2.91 2.63
N LEU A 207 2.95 2.60 1.59
CA LEU A 207 3.98 3.48 1.05
C LEU A 207 3.62 3.95 -0.35
N LYS A 208 3.52 5.26 -0.53
CA LYS A 208 3.46 5.96 -1.81
C LYS A 208 4.52 7.06 -1.80
N GLN A 209 5.38 7.10 -2.81
CA GLN A 209 6.34 8.19 -2.97
C GLN A 209 6.51 8.55 -4.43
N ASP A 210 6.41 9.84 -4.73
CA ASP A 210 6.56 10.34 -6.09
C ASP A 210 8.03 10.24 -6.54
N ALA A 211 8.19 9.80 -7.78
CA ALA A 211 9.43 9.72 -8.53
C ALA A 211 9.49 10.93 -9.45
N ILE A 212 10.26 11.95 -9.05
CA ILE A 212 10.28 13.26 -9.71
C ILE A 212 11.66 13.44 -10.38
N PRO A 213 11.73 13.76 -11.69
CA PRO A 213 13.00 14.03 -12.35
C PRO A 213 13.77 15.17 -11.68
N GLY A 214 15.05 14.93 -11.41
CA GLY A 214 15.93 15.91 -10.75
C GLY A 214 15.78 16.02 -9.22
N ILE A 215 14.88 15.25 -8.60
CA ILE A 215 14.70 15.19 -7.14
C ILE A 215 14.85 13.75 -6.67
N VAL A 216 15.57 13.55 -5.58
CA VAL A 216 15.65 12.25 -4.89
C VAL A 216 14.80 12.34 -3.63
N ASN A 217 13.63 11.71 -3.67
CA ASN A 217 12.80 11.54 -2.48
C ASN A 217 13.25 10.31 -1.70
N GLU A 218 13.07 10.33 -0.38
CA GLU A 218 13.33 9.15 0.45
C GLU A 218 12.04 8.60 1.02
N ALA A 219 12.01 7.28 1.13
CA ALA A 219 10.95 6.52 1.77
C ALA A 219 11.56 5.29 2.44
N TRP A 220 10.81 4.62 3.31
CA TRP A 220 11.29 3.36 3.88
C TRP A 220 10.15 2.41 4.21
N VAL A 221 10.49 1.12 4.33
CA VAL A 221 9.58 0.08 4.81
C VAL A 221 10.31 -0.89 5.75
N ASN A 222 9.54 -1.53 6.62
CA ASN A 222 9.93 -2.75 7.31
C ASN A 222 8.80 -3.76 7.10
N ILE A 223 9.06 -4.79 6.31
CA ILE A 223 8.06 -5.79 5.91
C ILE A 223 8.02 -6.89 6.97
N GLU A 224 6.85 -7.12 7.57
CA GLU A 224 6.71 -8.02 8.72
C GLU A 224 6.47 -9.47 8.30
N GLU A 225 5.98 -9.72 7.09
CA GLU A 225 5.59 -11.06 6.64
C GLU A 225 6.21 -11.39 5.28
N PRO A 226 6.68 -12.62 5.05
CA PRO A 226 7.08 -13.08 3.72
C PRO A 226 5.89 -13.14 2.77
N GLY A 227 6.09 -12.81 1.50
CA GLY A 227 5.01 -12.81 0.53
C GLY A 227 5.34 -12.14 -0.79
N VAL A 228 4.32 -12.02 -1.65
CA VAL A 228 4.40 -11.28 -2.91
C VAL A 228 3.44 -10.10 -2.80
N TYR A 229 3.99 -8.89 -2.90
CA TYR A 229 3.26 -7.64 -2.77
C TYR A 229 3.31 -6.88 -4.09
N ARG A 230 2.16 -6.41 -4.54
CA ARG A 230 2.02 -5.72 -5.81
C ARG A 230 1.70 -4.25 -5.61
N GLY A 231 2.16 -3.46 -6.56
CA GLY A 231 1.95 -2.02 -6.63
C GLY A 231 1.73 -1.57 -8.06
N GLN A 232 1.40 -0.30 -8.22
CA GLN A 232 1.20 0.33 -9.52
C GLN A 232 1.78 1.74 -9.50
N CYS A 233 2.03 2.31 -10.69
CA CYS A 233 2.31 3.72 -10.80
C CYS A 233 1.08 4.53 -10.35
N ALA A 234 1.27 5.49 -9.44
CA ALA A 234 0.19 6.25 -8.83
C ALA A 234 0.21 7.75 -9.18
N GLU A 235 0.91 8.13 -10.25
CA GLU A 235 0.94 9.48 -10.83
C GLU A 235 0.91 9.39 -12.36
N LEU A 236 0.07 10.20 -13.01
CA LEU A 236 -0.19 10.09 -14.45
C LEU A 236 1.07 10.39 -15.26
N CYS A 237 1.63 9.37 -15.91
CA CYS A 237 2.92 9.46 -16.63
C CYS A 237 2.81 9.20 -18.14
N GLY A 238 1.62 9.30 -18.73
CA GLY A 238 1.38 9.21 -20.17
C GLY A 238 0.61 7.96 -20.62
N LYS A 239 0.73 7.61 -21.91
CA LYS A 239 -0.11 6.61 -22.60
C LYS A 239 -0.21 5.28 -21.86
N ASP A 240 0.91 4.72 -21.41
CA ASP A 240 0.95 3.41 -20.77
C ASP A 240 1.06 3.51 -19.23
N HIS A 241 0.58 4.60 -18.63
CA HIS A 241 0.57 4.81 -17.17
C HIS A 241 0.00 3.61 -16.39
N GLY A 242 -1.09 3.00 -16.87
CA GLY A 242 -1.72 1.83 -16.25
C GLY A 242 -0.96 0.51 -16.43
N PHE A 243 0.21 0.50 -17.09
CA PHE A 243 0.91 -0.70 -17.56
C PHE A 243 2.37 -0.78 -17.10
N MET A 244 2.68 -0.21 -15.93
CA MET A 244 3.99 -0.31 -15.29
C MET A 244 3.87 -0.73 -13.81
N PRO A 245 3.43 -1.97 -13.55
CA PRO A 245 3.23 -2.46 -12.19
C PRO A 245 4.55 -2.65 -11.46
N ILE A 246 4.43 -2.87 -10.16
CA ILE A 246 5.52 -3.13 -9.22
C ILE A 246 5.24 -4.49 -8.59
N VAL A 247 6.24 -5.36 -8.50
CA VAL A 247 6.13 -6.61 -7.73
C VAL A 247 7.35 -6.75 -6.83
N VAL A 248 7.06 -6.96 -5.55
CA VAL A 248 8.03 -7.16 -4.49
C VAL A 248 7.84 -8.55 -3.90
N LYS A 249 8.90 -9.36 -3.92
CA LYS A 249 8.98 -10.63 -3.19
C LYS A 249 9.68 -10.36 -1.86
N ALA A 250 8.93 -10.39 -0.76
CA ALA A 250 9.49 -10.35 0.57
C ALA A 250 9.85 -11.77 1.02
N VAL A 251 11.10 -11.99 1.37
CA VAL A 251 11.64 -13.32 1.69
C VAL A 251 12.43 -13.27 3.00
N SER A 252 12.77 -14.45 3.53
CA SER A 252 13.69 -14.52 4.68
C SER A 252 15.05 -13.91 4.35
N MET A 253 15.80 -13.48 5.38
CA MET A 253 17.15 -12.92 5.17
C MET A 253 18.10 -13.92 4.48
N ASP A 254 17.96 -15.22 4.75
CA ASP A 254 18.79 -16.25 4.15
C ASP A 254 18.48 -16.46 2.66
N GLU A 255 17.19 -16.51 2.31
CA GLU A 255 16.75 -16.52 0.90
C GLU A 255 17.17 -15.25 0.17
N TYR A 256 17.09 -14.09 0.81
CA TYR A 256 17.55 -12.83 0.24
C TYR A 256 19.06 -12.87 -0.07
N LYS A 257 19.88 -13.38 0.86
CA LYS A 257 21.33 -13.52 0.64
C LYS A 257 21.66 -14.50 -0.48
N ALA A 258 20.96 -15.64 -0.55
CA ALA A 258 21.12 -16.62 -1.62
C ALA A 258 20.78 -15.99 -2.98
N TRP A 259 19.61 -15.36 -3.08
CA TRP A 259 19.18 -14.63 -4.26
C TRP A 259 20.20 -13.54 -4.66
N LEU A 260 20.71 -12.78 -3.70
CA LEU A 260 21.68 -11.71 -3.96
C LEU A 260 23.01 -12.25 -4.52
N ALA A 261 23.46 -13.40 -4.02
CA ALA A 261 24.65 -14.07 -4.53
C ALA A 261 24.46 -14.54 -5.98
N GLU A 262 23.29 -15.09 -6.31
CA GLU A 262 22.93 -15.48 -7.67
C GLU A 262 22.93 -14.28 -8.62
N GLN A 263 22.30 -13.16 -8.22
CA GLN A 263 22.28 -11.94 -9.04
C GLN A 263 23.69 -11.40 -9.31
N LYS A 264 24.56 -11.41 -8.30
CA LYS A 264 25.96 -11.00 -8.45
C LYS A 264 26.73 -11.92 -9.40
N ALA A 265 26.52 -13.23 -9.32
CA ALA A 265 27.15 -14.21 -10.20
C ALA A 265 26.68 -14.07 -11.66
N ALA A 266 25.38 -13.84 -11.87
CA ALA A 266 24.81 -13.61 -13.20
C ALA A 266 25.40 -12.36 -13.88
N LYS A 267 25.60 -11.26 -13.14
CA LYS A 267 26.23 -10.04 -13.66
C LYS A 267 27.72 -10.20 -13.95
N ALA A 268 28.42 -11.12 -13.27
CA ALA A 268 29.84 -11.38 -13.44
C ALA A 268 30.16 -12.26 -14.66
N THR A 269 29.17 -12.93 -15.25
CA THR A 269 29.33 -13.75 -16.45
C THR A 269 29.01 -12.89 -17.68
N PRO A 270 29.99 -12.51 -18.53
CA PRO A 270 29.68 -11.74 -19.73
C PRO A 270 28.75 -12.55 -20.62
N ALA A 271 27.75 -11.88 -21.21
CA ALA A 271 27.03 -12.45 -22.35
C ALA A 271 28.07 -12.75 -23.45
N GLY A 272 28.35 -14.04 -23.65
CA GLY A 272 29.24 -14.52 -24.71
C GLY A 272 28.64 -14.34 -26.09
#